data_AF-A0A409YRP1-F1
#
_entry.id   AF-A0A409YRP1-F1
#
_cell.length_a   1.000
_cell.length_b   1.000
_cell.length_c   1.000
_cell.angle_alpha   90.00
_cell.angle_beta   90.00
_cell.angle_gamma   90.00
#
_symmetry.space_group_name_H-M   'P 1'
#
loop_
_entity.id
_entity.type
_entity.pdbx_description
1 polymer ?
#
loop_
_entity_poly.entity_id
_entity_poly.type
_entity_poly.pdbx_seq_one_letter_code
_entity_poly.pdbx_strand_id
1 'polypeptide(L)'
;MDAQSHNTDLPSSMELILKALHRIVFPESAMGIPTIPQSPGLVCIVNDFINLLFHNPLIKPGDRVLYAVRLLDLTDAFCSLDELVQLTRGYDQTTKPLYNKASYCMNMIGQILVLFPPNAKLSNVLQTFEEYLKDPPIRLTESAHRLTEDPNSLPRIVHVFPSLCLVDFDFQTFFDYVDAQEGERIHIEEMRKVKRVYKSDADYLWPLPGEEGYYEPVIPNGLFDNMRKNYHFY
;
A
#
# COMPACT_ATOMS: atom_id res chain seq x y z
N MET A 1 13.89 -16.30 38.63
CA MET A 1 13.21 -16.58 37.34
C MET A 1 13.25 -15.29 36.58
N ASP A 2 14.34 -15.10 35.85
CA ASP A 2 14.59 -13.87 35.12
C ASP A 2 13.78 -13.91 33.84
N ALA A 3 12.85 -12.96 33.71
CA ALA A 3 12.14 -12.70 32.49
C ALA A 3 13.18 -12.33 31.42
N GLN A 4 13.44 -13.24 30.48
CA GLN A 4 14.14 -12.91 29.25
C GLN A 4 13.33 -11.82 28.55
N SER A 5 13.83 -10.59 28.60
CA SER A 5 13.44 -9.52 27.70
C SER A 5 13.77 -9.98 26.28
N HIS A 6 12.79 -10.55 25.59
CA HIS A 6 12.87 -10.67 24.15
C HIS A 6 12.97 -9.24 23.59
N ASN A 7 14.18 -8.82 23.23
CA ASN A 7 14.38 -7.78 22.24
C ASN A 7 13.77 -8.29 20.93
N THR A 8 12.48 -8.05 20.74
CA THR A 8 11.81 -8.18 19.44
C THR A 8 11.81 -6.80 18.80
N ASP A 9 12.98 -6.34 18.36
CA ASP A 9 13.11 -5.21 17.43
C ASP A 9 12.68 -5.68 16.04
N LEU A 10 11.41 -6.06 15.89
CA LEU A 10 10.85 -6.28 14.56
C LEU A 10 10.71 -4.92 13.86
N PRO A 11 11.08 -4.82 12.57
CA PRO A 11 10.80 -3.62 11.78
C PRO A 11 9.31 -3.27 11.84
N SER A 12 9.01 -1.98 11.75
CA SER A 12 7.63 -1.53 11.58
C SER A 12 7.06 -2.13 10.30
N SER A 13 5.76 -2.32 10.24
CA SER A 13 5.22 -3.08 9.11
C SER A 13 5.06 -2.26 7.83
N MET A 14 5.14 -0.92 7.92
CA MET A 14 5.44 -0.08 6.76
C MET A 14 6.84 -0.39 6.19
N GLU A 15 7.87 -0.56 7.04
CA GLU A 15 9.20 -0.96 6.58
C GLU A 15 9.17 -2.33 5.88
N LEU A 16 8.43 -3.29 6.44
CA LEU A 16 8.28 -4.62 5.86
C LEU A 16 7.54 -4.58 4.51
N ILE A 17 6.49 -3.76 4.40
CA ILE A 17 5.74 -3.57 3.15
C ILE A 17 6.61 -2.88 2.09
N LEU A 18 7.30 -1.80 2.43
CA LEU A 18 8.20 -1.11 1.50
C LEU A 18 9.37 -2.03 1.07
N LYS A 19 9.89 -2.85 1.99
CA LYS A 19 10.88 -3.89 1.67
C LYS A 19 10.32 -4.94 0.71
N ALA A 20 9.08 -5.37 0.90
CA ALA A 20 8.41 -6.30 0.00
C ALA A 20 8.18 -5.67 -1.39
N LEU A 21 7.76 -4.40 -1.48
CA LEU A 21 7.66 -3.68 -2.76
C LEU A 21 9.01 -3.58 -3.46
N HIS A 22 10.07 -3.28 -2.71
CA HIS A 22 11.42 -3.20 -3.24
C HIS A 22 11.88 -4.54 -3.86
N ARG A 23 11.51 -5.68 -3.26
CA ARG A 23 11.80 -7.02 -3.84
C ARG A 23 11.11 -7.25 -5.18
N ILE A 24 9.95 -6.64 -5.44
CA ILE A 24 9.31 -6.68 -6.77
C ILE A 24 10.20 -5.98 -7.80
N VAL A 25 10.77 -4.83 -7.43
CA VAL A 25 11.58 -4.01 -8.34
C VAL A 25 12.98 -4.59 -8.53
N PHE A 26 13.57 -5.10 -7.45
CA PHE A 26 14.95 -5.62 -7.42
C PHE A 26 15.01 -6.98 -6.69
N PRO A 27 14.61 -8.08 -7.34
CA PRO A 27 14.49 -9.41 -6.70
C PRO A 27 15.79 -9.94 -6.09
N GLU A 28 16.94 -9.59 -6.69
CA GLU A 28 18.26 -10.08 -6.28
C GLU A 28 19.01 -9.12 -5.33
N SER A 29 18.40 -7.99 -4.98
CA SER A 29 19.07 -6.95 -4.20
C SER A 29 18.96 -7.19 -2.69
N ALA A 30 20.10 -7.36 -2.02
CA ALA A 30 20.21 -7.40 -0.56
C ALA A 30 20.25 -5.98 0.06
N MET A 31 19.50 -5.03 -0.50
CA MET A 31 19.52 -3.64 -0.02
C MET A 31 18.87 -3.46 1.35
N GLY A 32 19.28 -2.38 2.03
CA GLY A 32 18.80 -1.99 3.34
C GLY A 32 17.31 -1.66 3.37
N ILE A 33 16.77 -1.55 4.57
CA ILE A 33 15.37 -1.19 4.80
C ILE A 33 15.14 0.25 4.28
N PRO A 34 14.09 0.50 3.47
CA PRO A 34 13.76 1.84 3.00
C PRO A 34 13.59 2.82 4.16
N THR A 35 14.16 4.01 4.05
CA THR A 35 13.99 5.06 5.06
C THR A 35 12.56 5.60 5.03
N ILE A 36 11.91 5.64 6.18
CA ILE A 36 10.55 6.19 6.32
C ILE A 36 10.61 7.68 6.67
N PRO A 37 9.72 8.53 6.11
CA PRO A 37 9.61 9.92 6.50
C PRO A 37 9.35 10.07 8.00
N GLN A 38 9.92 11.09 8.62
CA GLN A 38 9.71 11.34 10.05
C GLN A 38 8.48 12.22 10.33
N SER A 39 7.98 12.92 9.31
CA SER A 39 6.79 13.75 9.42
C SER A 39 5.52 12.90 9.45
N PRO A 40 4.65 13.03 10.47
CA PRO A 40 3.38 12.31 10.56
C PRO A 40 2.53 12.42 9.30
N GLY A 41 2.44 13.61 8.70
CA GLY A 41 1.65 13.85 7.49
C GLY A 41 2.20 13.09 6.27
N LEU A 42 3.52 13.02 6.13
CA LEU A 42 4.16 12.29 5.02
C LEU A 42 4.03 10.77 5.21
N VAL A 43 4.16 10.27 6.44
CA VAL A 43 3.90 8.86 6.78
C VAL A 43 2.46 8.49 6.45
N CYS A 44 1.49 9.36 6.79
CA CYS A 44 0.08 9.12 6.47
C CYS A 44 -0.13 8.96 4.96
N ILE A 45 0.50 9.80 4.13
CA ILE A 45 0.38 9.71 2.67
C ILE A 45 0.94 8.38 2.13
N VAL A 46 2.11 7.94 2.61
CA VAL A 46 2.68 6.64 2.22
C VAL A 46 1.73 5.51 2.63
N ASN A 47 1.20 5.57 3.85
CA ASN A 47 0.23 4.59 4.32
C ASN A 47 -1.04 4.59 3.45
N ASP A 48 -1.57 5.75 3.08
CA ASP A 48 -2.77 5.87 2.25
C ASP A 48 -2.59 5.23 0.88
N PHE A 49 -1.42 5.32 0.28
CA PHE A 49 -1.13 4.60 -0.97
C PHE A 49 -1.05 3.09 -0.77
N ILE A 50 -0.46 2.62 0.34
CA ILE A 50 -0.48 1.21 0.71
C ILE A 50 -1.94 0.74 0.91
N ASN A 51 -2.77 1.57 1.56
CA ASN A 51 -4.20 1.29 1.74
C ASN A 51 -4.93 1.14 0.42
N LEU A 52 -4.68 2.09 -0.48
CA LEU A 52 -5.27 2.11 -1.80
C LEU A 52 -4.95 0.83 -2.58
N LEU A 53 -3.71 0.33 -2.47
CA LEU A 53 -3.30 -0.92 -3.11
C LEU A 53 -4.05 -2.13 -2.55
N PHE A 54 -4.11 -2.30 -1.23
CA PHE A 54 -4.78 -3.47 -0.65
C PHE A 54 -6.29 -3.46 -0.89
N HIS A 55 -6.91 -2.29 -1.00
CA HIS A 55 -8.33 -2.17 -1.35
C HIS A 55 -8.61 -2.28 -2.85
N ASN A 56 -7.68 -1.88 -3.70
CA ASN A 56 -7.82 -1.94 -5.15
C ASN A 56 -6.65 -2.73 -5.77
N PRO A 57 -6.47 -4.02 -5.42
CA PRO A 57 -5.29 -4.79 -5.82
C PRO A 57 -5.32 -5.21 -7.30
N LEU A 58 -6.45 -5.04 -7.99
CA LEU A 58 -6.65 -5.34 -9.41
C LEU A 58 -6.04 -4.25 -10.33
N ILE A 59 -4.86 -3.76 -9.99
CA ILE A 59 -4.04 -2.95 -10.90
C ILE A 59 -3.42 -3.86 -11.97
N LYS A 60 -3.23 -3.31 -13.18
CA LYS A 60 -2.70 -4.10 -14.31
C LYS A 60 -1.31 -4.64 -13.97
N PRO A 61 -0.92 -5.84 -14.44
CA PRO A 61 0.39 -6.42 -14.13
C PRO A 61 1.57 -5.49 -14.43
N GLY A 62 1.55 -4.78 -15.57
CA GLY A 62 2.58 -3.80 -15.91
C GLY A 62 2.62 -2.57 -14.98
N ASP A 63 1.49 -2.24 -14.36
CA ASP A 63 1.35 -1.11 -13.44
C ASP A 63 1.77 -1.49 -12.00
N ARG A 64 1.87 -2.78 -11.66
CA ARG A 64 2.32 -3.26 -10.33
C ARG A 64 3.75 -2.86 -10.01
N VAL A 65 4.66 -3.13 -10.96
CA VAL A 65 6.07 -2.74 -10.83
C VAL A 65 6.19 -1.21 -10.83
N LEU A 66 5.42 -0.54 -11.71
CA LEU A 66 5.42 0.91 -11.78
C LEU A 66 4.94 1.54 -10.46
N TYR A 67 3.88 1.01 -9.85
CA TYR A 67 3.42 1.43 -8.53
C TYR A 67 4.52 1.28 -7.48
N ALA A 68 5.19 0.11 -7.43
CA ALA A 68 6.26 -0.15 -6.48
C ALA A 68 7.41 0.85 -6.63
N VAL A 69 7.88 1.08 -7.86
CA VAL A 69 8.93 2.08 -8.17
C VAL A 69 8.49 3.47 -7.70
N ARG A 70 7.28 3.90 -8.07
CA ARG A 70 6.79 5.25 -7.78
C ARG A 70 6.57 5.50 -6.29
N LEU A 71 6.08 4.51 -5.56
CA LEU A 71 5.89 4.64 -4.11
C LEU A 71 7.23 4.68 -3.37
N LEU A 72 8.22 3.89 -3.80
CA LEU A 72 9.58 3.94 -3.25
C LEU A 72 10.24 5.30 -3.54
N ASP A 73 10.20 5.76 -4.80
CA ASP A 73 10.71 7.08 -5.20
C ASP A 73 10.03 8.22 -4.41
N LEU A 74 8.71 8.11 -4.18
CA LEU A 74 7.96 9.07 -3.37
C LEU A 74 8.40 9.07 -1.92
N THR A 75 8.61 7.90 -1.34
CA THR A 75 9.06 7.75 0.05
C THR A 75 10.44 8.41 0.24
N ASP A 76 11.38 8.15 -0.67
CA ASP A 76 12.71 8.76 -0.64
C ASP A 76 12.66 10.28 -0.86
N ALA A 77 11.81 10.74 -1.80
CA ALA A 77 11.64 12.16 -2.05
C ALA A 77 11.01 12.89 -0.85
N PHE A 78 10.08 12.27 -0.14
CA PHE A 78 9.53 12.81 1.11
C PHE A 78 10.58 12.91 2.20
N CYS A 79 11.40 11.88 2.40
CA CYS A 79 12.53 11.94 3.35
C CYS A 79 13.46 13.11 3.01
N SER A 80 13.84 13.23 1.74
CA SER A 80 14.75 14.30 1.30
C SER A 80 14.11 15.70 1.34
N LEU A 81 12.81 15.82 1.07
CA LEU A 81 12.08 17.08 1.24
C LEU A 81 12.01 17.47 2.72
N ASP A 82 11.68 16.52 3.59
CA ASP A 82 11.55 16.77 5.02
C ASP A 82 12.87 17.20 5.64
N GLU A 83 13.99 16.57 5.26
CA GLU A 83 15.34 17.00 5.65
C GLU A 83 15.61 18.46 5.27
N LEU A 84 15.29 18.86 4.03
CA LEU A 84 15.47 20.26 3.61
C LEU A 84 14.59 21.21 4.42
N VAL A 85 13.33 20.86 4.65
CA VAL A 85 12.38 21.66 5.44
C VAL A 85 12.88 21.84 6.87
N GLN A 86 13.47 20.80 7.48
CA GLN A 86 14.08 20.91 8.80
C GLN A 86 15.29 21.86 8.80
N LEU A 87 16.15 21.78 7.79
CA LEU A 87 17.32 22.64 7.65
C LEU A 87 16.93 24.11 7.48
N THR A 88 15.87 24.39 6.72
CA THR A 88 15.36 25.75 6.47
C THR A 88 14.38 26.23 7.53
N ARG A 89 14.05 25.39 8.53
CA ARG A 89 13.09 25.68 9.60
C ARG A 89 11.69 26.04 9.06
N GLY A 90 11.30 25.41 7.96
CA GLY A 90 10.00 25.65 7.31
C GLY A 90 10.06 25.46 5.81
N TYR A 91 8.90 25.44 5.18
CA TYR A 91 8.78 25.43 3.73
C TYR A 91 8.57 26.85 3.20
N ASP A 92 9.36 27.22 2.19
CA ASP A 92 9.21 28.48 1.45
C ASP A 92 9.23 28.19 -0.04
N GLN A 93 8.14 28.56 -0.73
CA GLN A 93 7.99 28.36 -2.17
C GLN A 93 8.99 29.20 -2.98
N THR A 94 9.52 30.30 -2.44
CA THR A 94 10.50 31.12 -3.17
C THR A 94 11.90 30.49 -3.16
N THR A 95 12.13 29.55 -2.23
CA THR A 95 13.37 28.79 -2.14
C THR A 95 13.37 27.67 -3.18
N LYS A 96 14.07 27.89 -4.30
CA LYS A 96 14.09 27.00 -5.47
C LYS A 96 14.35 25.51 -5.16
N PRO A 97 15.29 25.12 -4.28
CA PRO A 97 15.47 23.71 -3.92
C PRO A 97 14.24 23.07 -3.27
N LEU A 98 13.56 23.78 -2.36
CA LEU A 98 12.35 23.31 -1.69
C LEU A 98 11.19 23.19 -2.68
N TYR A 99 10.95 24.24 -3.47
CA TYR A 99 9.90 24.23 -4.47
C TYR A 99 10.05 23.10 -5.49
N ASN A 100 11.28 22.87 -5.98
CA ASN A 100 11.53 21.79 -6.94
C ASN A 100 11.25 20.41 -6.32
N LYS A 101 11.65 20.16 -5.07
CA LYS A 101 11.38 18.89 -4.40
C LYS A 101 9.90 18.71 -4.09
N ALA A 102 9.22 19.74 -3.61
CA ALA A 102 7.78 19.71 -3.35
C ALA A 102 6.98 19.46 -4.63
N SER A 103 7.35 20.12 -5.74
CA SER A 103 6.74 19.90 -7.06
C SER A 103 6.97 18.49 -7.57
N TYR A 104 8.17 17.93 -7.36
CA TYR A 104 8.48 16.54 -7.70
C TYR A 104 7.61 15.56 -6.91
N CYS A 105 7.47 15.77 -5.60
CA CYS A 105 6.58 14.98 -4.75
C CYS A 105 5.12 15.04 -5.23
N MET A 106 4.60 16.25 -5.52
CA MET A 106 3.24 16.41 -6.03
C MET A 106 3.02 15.72 -7.37
N ASN A 107 3.99 15.80 -8.28
CA ASN A 107 3.92 15.08 -9.56
C ASN A 107 3.87 13.57 -9.34
N MET A 108 4.71 13.03 -8.45
CA MET A 108 4.70 11.61 -8.13
C MET A 108 3.42 11.13 -7.46
N ILE A 109 2.86 11.92 -6.53
CA ILE A 109 1.53 11.67 -5.97
C ILE A 109 0.53 11.50 -7.13
N GLY A 110 0.48 12.46 -8.05
CA GLY A 110 -0.39 12.38 -9.24
C GLY A 110 -0.14 11.14 -10.11
N GLN A 111 1.12 10.77 -10.32
CA GLN A 111 1.49 9.59 -11.11
C GLN A 111 1.09 8.27 -10.47
N ILE A 112 1.12 8.15 -9.13
CA ILE A 112 0.63 6.94 -8.45
C ILE A 112 -0.89 6.86 -8.57
N LEU A 113 -1.59 7.99 -8.42
CA LEU A 113 -3.06 8.03 -8.45
C LEU A 113 -3.65 7.52 -9.77
N VAL A 114 -3.01 7.82 -10.91
CA VAL A 114 -3.51 7.41 -12.23
C VAL A 114 -3.36 5.90 -12.50
N LEU A 115 -2.62 5.17 -11.66
CA LEU A 115 -2.49 3.71 -11.76
C LEU A 115 -3.73 2.98 -11.22
N PHE A 116 -4.51 3.66 -10.39
CA PHE A 116 -5.72 3.11 -9.78
C PHE A 116 -6.97 3.45 -10.60
N PRO A 117 -8.01 2.60 -10.55
CA PRO A 117 -9.25 2.89 -11.26
C PRO A 117 -9.92 4.14 -10.66
N PRO A 118 -10.68 4.92 -11.46
CA PRO A 118 -11.20 6.23 -11.07
C PRO A 118 -12.24 6.18 -9.93
N ASN A 119 -12.76 5.00 -9.63
CA ASN A 119 -13.69 4.75 -8.52
C ASN A 119 -12.98 4.32 -7.23
N ALA A 120 -11.65 4.20 -7.24
CA ALA A 120 -10.89 3.91 -6.03
C ALA A 120 -11.06 5.06 -5.04
N LYS A 121 -11.54 4.73 -3.84
CA LYS A 121 -11.69 5.73 -2.77
C LYS A 121 -10.31 6.18 -2.33
N LEU A 122 -10.07 7.49 -2.37
CA LEU A 122 -8.85 8.08 -1.88
C LEU A 122 -9.13 8.90 -0.62
N SER A 123 -8.18 8.87 0.30
CA SER A 123 -8.05 9.87 1.35
C SER A 123 -7.67 11.23 0.75
N ASN A 124 -7.72 12.28 1.54
CA ASN A 124 -7.36 13.64 1.12
C ASN A 124 -5.83 13.81 0.97
N VAL A 125 -5.14 12.91 0.26
CA VAL A 125 -3.66 12.87 0.11
C VAL A 125 -3.08 14.22 -0.31
N LEU A 126 -3.66 14.86 -1.34
CA LEU A 126 -3.22 16.16 -1.83
C LEU A 126 -3.39 17.24 -0.75
N GLN A 127 -4.52 17.23 -0.05
CA GLN A 127 -4.77 18.17 1.04
C GLN A 127 -3.79 17.96 2.19
N THR A 128 -3.51 16.71 2.58
CA THR A 128 -2.54 16.38 3.65
C THR A 128 -1.14 16.84 3.27
N PHE A 129 -0.74 16.69 2.01
CA PHE A 129 0.56 17.18 1.55
C PHE A 129 0.62 18.71 1.55
N GLU A 130 -0.44 19.39 1.08
CA GLU A 130 -0.53 20.84 1.14
C GLU A 130 -0.53 21.38 2.58
N GLU A 131 -1.20 20.69 3.51
CA GLU A 131 -1.19 21.01 4.93
C GLU A 131 0.21 20.86 5.52
N TYR A 132 0.91 19.77 5.20
CA TYR A 132 2.32 19.59 5.59
C TYR A 132 3.21 20.73 5.09
N LEU A 133 3.04 21.19 3.84
CA LEU A 133 3.83 22.30 3.31
C LEU A 133 3.47 23.64 3.96
N LYS A 134 2.23 23.84 4.41
CA LYS A 134 1.81 25.08 5.07
C LYS A 134 2.36 25.21 6.49
N ASP A 135 2.37 24.12 7.24
CA ASP A 135 2.82 24.09 8.63
C ASP A 135 3.61 22.80 8.93
N PRO A 136 4.85 22.70 8.42
CA PRO A 136 5.64 21.50 8.62
C PRO A 136 6.10 21.40 10.08
N PRO A 137 5.96 20.24 10.74
CA PRO A 137 6.42 20.07 12.12
C PRO A 137 7.95 20.19 12.19
N ILE A 138 8.43 21.26 12.82
CA ILE A 138 9.87 21.51 12.99
C ILE A 138 10.37 20.77 14.22
N ARG A 139 11.35 19.89 14.02
CA ARG A 139 12.01 19.12 15.06
C ARG A 139 12.97 20.01 15.84
N LEU A 140 12.71 20.15 17.14
CA LEU A 140 13.46 21.08 17.97
C LEU A 140 14.83 20.54 18.42
N THR A 141 15.10 19.23 18.37
CA THR A 141 16.43 18.62 18.69
C THR A 141 16.63 17.24 18.03
N GLU A 142 17.89 16.87 17.74
CA GLU A 142 18.30 15.53 17.28
C GLU A 142 18.02 14.42 18.31
N SER A 143 17.92 14.78 19.59
CA SER A 143 17.74 13.87 20.72
C SER A 143 16.29 13.63 21.16
N ALA A 144 15.32 14.37 20.62
CA ALA A 144 13.89 14.14 20.86
C ALA A 144 13.31 12.96 20.06
N HIS A 145 14.11 12.36 19.16
CA HIS A 145 13.66 11.28 18.26
C HIS A 145 13.72 9.87 18.84
N ARG A 146 14.35 9.67 20.00
CA ARG A 146 14.45 8.34 20.64
C ARG A 146 13.53 8.16 21.83
N LEU A 147 12.87 9.21 22.28
CA LEU A 147 12.02 9.18 23.45
C LEU A 147 10.76 9.97 23.13
N THR A 148 9.62 9.31 23.36
CA THR A 148 8.25 9.78 23.26
C THR A 148 7.63 9.73 21.86
N GLU A 149 6.80 8.70 21.71
CA GLU A 149 5.92 8.36 20.60
C GLU A 149 6.53 7.41 19.56
N ASP A 150 6.15 6.14 19.74
CA ASP A 150 6.22 5.10 18.72
C ASP A 150 5.71 5.70 17.40
N PRO A 151 6.40 5.53 16.25
CA PRO A 151 5.80 5.89 14.97
C PRO A 151 4.41 5.28 14.78
N ASN A 152 4.05 4.20 15.48
CA ASN A 152 2.69 3.64 15.50
C ASN A 152 1.72 4.32 16.48
N SER A 153 2.16 5.26 17.32
CA SER A 153 1.30 5.97 18.30
C SER A 153 0.64 7.24 17.76
N LEU A 154 0.88 7.61 16.51
CA LEU A 154 0.11 8.68 15.90
C LEU A 154 -1.34 8.20 15.70
N PRO A 155 -2.35 8.91 16.22
CA PRO A 155 -3.76 8.47 16.21
C PRO A 155 -4.40 8.39 14.81
N ARG A 156 -3.62 8.54 13.74
CA ARG A 156 -4.01 8.38 12.32
C ARG A 156 -3.28 7.26 11.58
N ILE A 157 -2.32 6.56 12.21
CA ILE A 157 -1.61 5.43 11.58
C ILE A 157 -2.47 4.17 11.79
N VAL A 158 -3.52 4.13 10.98
CA VAL A 158 -4.56 3.13 11.08
C VAL A 158 -4.05 1.84 10.41
N HIS A 159 -3.94 0.82 11.26
CA HIS A 159 -3.85 -0.61 10.96
C HIS A 159 -2.74 -1.08 10.05
N VAL A 160 -1.51 -0.88 10.52
CA VAL A 160 -0.41 -1.72 10.10
C VAL A 160 -0.64 -3.14 10.66
N PHE A 161 -0.73 -4.17 9.79
CA PHE A 161 -0.77 -5.58 10.23
C PHE A 161 0.35 -5.84 11.22
N PRO A 162 0.17 -6.68 12.27
CA PRO A 162 1.27 -6.98 13.17
C PRO A 162 2.51 -7.38 12.37
N SER A 163 3.65 -6.71 12.61
CA SER A 163 4.88 -6.92 11.82
C SER A 163 5.27 -8.40 11.69
N LEU A 164 4.95 -9.20 12.69
CA LEU A 164 5.11 -10.66 12.70
C LEU A 164 4.45 -11.37 11.51
N CYS A 165 3.30 -10.87 11.03
CA CYS A 165 2.59 -11.41 9.88
C CYS A 165 3.18 -10.98 8.52
N LEU A 166 4.13 -10.04 8.52
CA LEU A 166 4.65 -9.40 7.31
C LEU A 166 6.14 -9.73 7.04
N VAL A 167 6.79 -10.51 7.91
CA VAL A 167 8.24 -10.82 7.82
C VAL A 167 8.61 -11.45 6.46
N ASP A 168 7.76 -12.35 5.95
CA ASP A 168 7.92 -13.04 4.67
C ASP A 168 6.84 -12.68 3.66
N PHE A 169 6.24 -11.50 3.81
CA PHE A 169 5.21 -11.05 2.87
C PHE A 169 5.80 -10.87 1.48
N ASP A 170 5.11 -11.47 0.50
CA ASP A 170 5.45 -11.38 -0.91
C ASP A 170 4.26 -10.82 -1.69
N PHE A 171 4.51 -9.70 -2.36
CA PHE A 171 3.51 -9.04 -3.20
C PHE A 171 3.17 -9.86 -4.44
N GLN A 172 4.11 -10.64 -4.99
CA GLN A 172 3.80 -11.47 -6.15
C GLN A 172 2.75 -12.54 -5.78
N THR A 173 2.98 -13.25 -4.68
CA THR A 173 2.02 -14.21 -4.11
C THR A 173 0.67 -13.56 -3.78
N PHE A 174 0.67 -12.32 -3.25
CA PHE A 174 -0.56 -11.57 -3.00
C PHE A 174 -1.33 -11.24 -4.28
N PHE A 175 -0.63 -10.76 -5.32
CA PHE A 175 -1.27 -10.44 -6.59
C PHE A 175 -1.80 -11.68 -7.32
N ASP A 176 -1.05 -12.77 -7.32
CA ASP A 176 -1.47 -14.04 -7.93
C ASP A 176 -2.74 -14.57 -7.26
N TYR A 177 -2.82 -14.44 -5.93
CA TYR A 177 -4.03 -14.79 -5.17
C TYR A 177 -5.24 -13.94 -5.56
N VAL A 178 -5.05 -12.63 -5.70
CA VAL A 178 -6.12 -11.70 -6.10
C VAL A 178 -6.61 -11.98 -7.51
N ASP A 179 -5.70 -12.23 -8.46
CA ASP A 179 -6.03 -12.55 -9.85
C ASP A 179 -6.81 -13.87 -9.93
N ALA A 180 -6.42 -14.87 -9.14
CA ALA A 180 -7.14 -16.15 -9.05
C ALA A 180 -8.56 -15.97 -8.50
N GLN A 181 -8.73 -15.20 -7.42
CA GLN A 181 -10.06 -14.91 -6.86
C GLN A 181 -10.96 -14.14 -7.83
N GLU A 182 -10.41 -13.20 -8.58
CA GLU A 182 -11.19 -12.46 -9.58
C GLU A 182 -11.55 -13.35 -10.77
N GLY A 183 -10.64 -14.24 -11.19
CA GLY A 183 -10.94 -15.29 -12.18
C GLY A 183 -12.09 -16.20 -11.76
N GLU A 184 -12.10 -16.64 -10.48
CA GLU A 184 -13.20 -17.42 -9.91
C GLU A 184 -14.53 -16.66 -9.91
N ARG A 185 -14.50 -15.39 -9.52
CA ARG A 185 -15.68 -14.52 -9.52
C ARG A 185 -16.28 -14.39 -10.92
N ILE A 186 -15.44 -14.16 -11.93
CA ILE A 186 -15.86 -14.03 -13.34
C ILE A 186 -16.48 -15.35 -13.82
N HIS A 187 -15.80 -16.48 -13.57
CA HIS A 187 -16.29 -17.80 -13.97
C HIS A 187 -17.66 -18.13 -13.35
N ILE A 188 -17.84 -17.89 -12.05
CA ILE A 188 -19.12 -18.07 -11.36
C ILE A 188 -20.21 -17.17 -11.98
N GLU A 189 -19.87 -15.92 -12.31
CA GLU A 189 -20.80 -14.98 -12.93
C GLU A 189 -21.23 -15.43 -14.34
N GLU A 190 -20.30 -15.94 -15.14
CA GLU A 190 -20.56 -16.53 -16.45
C GLU A 190 -21.46 -17.77 -16.34
N MET A 191 -21.14 -18.69 -15.44
CA MET A 191 -21.97 -19.88 -15.19
C MET A 191 -23.39 -19.50 -14.73
N ARG A 192 -23.55 -18.43 -13.93
CA ARG A 192 -24.86 -17.89 -13.57
C ARG A 192 -25.59 -17.24 -14.75
N LYS A 193 -24.88 -16.59 -15.69
CA LYS A 193 -25.48 -16.04 -16.92
C LYS A 193 -25.97 -17.17 -17.83
N VAL A 194 -25.13 -18.18 -18.06
CA VAL A 194 -25.46 -19.39 -18.82
C VAL A 194 -26.70 -20.07 -18.21
N LYS A 195 -26.71 -20.35 -16.90
CA LYS A 195 -27.88 -20.92 -16.20
C LYS A 195 -29.17 -20.11 -16.38
N ARG A 196 -29.08 -18.77 -16.45
CA ARG A 196 -30.25 -17.91 -16.69
C ARG A 196 -30.78 -18.02 -18.12
N VAL A 197 -29.88 -18.10 -19.12
CA VAL A 197 -30.26 -18.27 -20.53
C VAL A 197 -30.91 -19.65 -20.75
N TYR A 198 -30.31 -20.72 -20.21
CA TYR A 198 -30.90 -22.06 -20.33
C TYR A 198 -32.20 -22.25 -19.54
N LYS A 199 -32.43 -21.50 -18.46
CA LYS A 199 -33.75 -21.47 -17.78
C LYS A 199 -34.84 -20.72 -18.56
N SER A 200 -34.46 -19.84 -19.48
CA SER A 200 -35.38 -19.08 -20.35
C SER A 200 -35.90 -19.96 -21.49
N ASP A 201 -35.06 -20.87 -22.00
CA ASP A 201 -35.35 -21.73 -23.14
C ASP A 201 -35.41 -23.22 -22.72
N ALA A 202 -36.62 -23.63 -22.33
CA ALA A 202 -37.18 -24.98 -22.45
C ALA A 202 -36.91 -26.08 -21.40
N ASP A 203 -37.96 -26.91 -21.30
CA ASP A 203 -38.14 -28.27 -20.76
C ASP A 203 -37.08 -29.33 -21.15
N TYR A 204 -35.81 -28.96 -21.31
CA TYR A 204 -34.73 -29.90 -21.60
C TYR A 204 -33.66 -29.88 -20.50
N LEU A 205 -33.78 -30.86 -19.60
CA LEU A 205 -32.72 -31.30 -18.69
C LEU A 205 -31.58 -31.92 -19.50
N TRP A 206 -30.72 -31.09 -20.10
CA TRP A 206 -29.38 -31.50 -20.53
C TRP A 206 -28.35 -30.90 -19.56
N PRO A 207 -27.31 -31.65 -19.15
CA PRO A 207 -26.23 -31.08 -18.36
C PRO A 207 -25.57 -29.94 -19.15
N LEU A 208 -25.30 -28.83 -18.47
CA LEU A 208 -24.73 -27.65 -19.10
C LEU A 208 -23.35 -27.99 -19.69
N PRO A 209 -23.04 -27.56 -20.92
CA PRO A 209 -21.71 -27.74 -21.47
C PRO A 209 -20.73 -26.93 -20.61
N GLY A 210 -19.90 -27.61 -19.83
CA GLY A 210 -18.93 -26.99 -18.90
C GLY A 210 -18.90 -27.57 -17.49
N GLU A 211 -19.83 -28.45 -17.09
CA GLU A 211 -19.79 -29.10 -15.75
C GLU A 211 -18.71 -30.19 -15.60
N GLU A 212 -17.98 -30.53 -16.67
CA GLU A 212 -16.91 -31.56 -16.66
C GLU A 212 -15.49 -31.02 -16.41
N GLY A 213 -15.32 -29.69 -16.30
CA GLY A 213 -14.06 -29.11 -15.85
C GLY A 213 -14.06 -29.06 -14.32
N TYR A 214 -13.22 -29.86 -13.67
CA TYR A 214 -12.90 -29.66 -12.25
C TYR A 214 -12.29 -28.26 -12.07
N TYR A 215 -13.14 -27.27 -11.78
CA TYR A 215 -12.69 -25.98 -11.31
C TYR A 215 -12.24 -26.16 -9.86
N GLU A 216 -10.94 -26.13 -9.61
CA GLU A 216 -10.42 -26.12 -8.24
C GLU A 216 -10.70 -24.74 -7.63
N PRO A 217 -11.51 -24.66 -6.55
CA PRO A 217 -11.79 -23.39 -5.90
C PRO A 217 -10.51 -22.81 -5.30
N VAL A 218 -10.36 -21.49 -5.33
CA VAL A 218 -9.19 -20.83 -4.75
C VAL A 218 -9.21 -21.05 -3.23
N ILE A 219 -8.13 -21.62 -2.69
CA ILE A 219 -8.02 -21.86 -1.24
C ILE A 219 -7.97 -20.51 -0.52
N PRO A 220 -8.87 -20.23 0.45
CA PRO A 220 -8.87 -18.98 1.18
C PRO A 220 -7.53 -18.71 1.88
N ASN A 221 -7.07 -17.45 1.84
CA ASN A 221 -5.89 -17.00 2.55
C ASN A 221 -6.31 -15.92 3.55
N GLY A 222 -6.42 -16.30 4.82
CA GLY A 222 -6.92 -15.43 5.88
C GLY A 222 -6.11 -14.14 6.07
N LEU A 223 -4.81 -14.12 5.74
CA LEU A 223 -4.00 -12.90 5.79
C LEU A 223 -4.41 -11.94 4.68
N PHE A 224 -4.44 -12.43 3.43
CA PHE A 224 -4.76 -11.61 2.26
C PHE A 224 -6.22 -11.15 2.28
N ASP A 225 -7.16 -12.00 2.70
CA ASP A 225 -8.56 -11.64 2.88
C ASP A 225 -8.72 -10.54 3.94
N ASN A 226 -7.99 -10.63 5.06
CA ASN A 226 -7.99 -9.59 6.08
C ASN A 226 -7.34 -8.29 5.59
N MET A 227 -6.27 -8.36 4.79
CA MET A 227 -5.65 -7.19 4.14
C MET A 227 -6.64 -6.43 3.26
N ARG A 228 -7.42 -7.17 2.47
CA ARG A 228 -8.42 -6.55 1.60
C ARG A 228 -9.62 -5.97 2.37
N LYS A 229 -10.03 -6.61 3.46
CA LYS A 229 -11.22 -6.24 4.24
C LYS A 229 -10.97 -5.15 5.29
N ASN A 230 -9.87 -5.21 6.02
CA ASN A 230 -9.69 -4.46 7.27
C ASN A 230 -8.82 -3.21 7.14
N TYR A 231 -8.24 -2.93 5.97
CA TYR A 231 -7.33 -1.81 5.77
C TYR A 231 -8.11 -0.50 5.53
N HIS A 232 -8.99 -0.13 6.48
CA HIS A 232 -9.92 0.99 6.34
C HIS A 232 -9.28 2.37 6.48
N PHE A 233 -9.65 3.25 5.55
CA PHE A 233 -9.51 4.70 5.62
C PHE A 233 -10.21 5.30 6.85
N TYR A 234 -9.55 6.28 7.50
CA TYR A 234 -10.20 7.29 8.35
C TYR A 234 -10.19 8.64 7.64
#